data_AF-A0A928U4U3-F1
#
_entry.id   AF-A0A928U4U3-F1
#
_cell.length_a   1.000
_cell.length_b   1.000
_cell.length_c   1.000
_cell.angle_alpha   90.00
_cell.angle_beta   90.00
_cell.angle_gamma   90.00
#
_symmetry.space_group_name_H-M   'P 1'
#
loop_
_entity.id
_entity.type
_entity.pdbx_description
1 polymer ?
#
loop_
_entity_poly.entity_id
_entity_poly.type
_entity_poly.pdbx_seq_one_letter_code
_entity_poly.pdbx_strand_id
1 'polypeptide(L)'
;MSDEYQFINWPGLAQVFKLEREVTTLATGVSRQETVYGLTSCTPAKADAHQILEWTRLYWNIENGLHYRRDVTLHEDDMRTRLTNLAQIIALINNFVVGLAQKLGYSNLASARRYFDASIASQLFS
;
A
#
# COMPACT_ATOMS: atom_id res chain seq x y z
N MET A 1 35.03 -12.31 25.64
CA MET A 1 34.67 -11.60 24.41
C MET A 1 33.30 -11.01 24.67
N SER A 2 33.23 -9.70 24.81
CA SER A 2 32.13 -8.94 25.38
C SER A 2 30.85 -9.04 24.53
N ASP A 3 29.72 -9.39 25.16
CA ASP A 3 28.39 -9.26 24.59
C ASP A 3 28.03 -7.77 24.43
N GLU A 4 28.53 -7.16 23.36
CA GLU A 4 28.33 -5.75 23.01
C GLU A 4 27.02 -5.54 22.21
N TYR A 5 26.00 -6.38 22.46
CA TYR A 5 24.73 -6.36 21.73
C TYR A 5 23.50 -6.40 22.65
N GLN A 6 23.53 -5.71 23.79
CA GLN A 6 22.30 -5.41 24.53
C GLN A 6 21.58 -4.22 23.86
N PHE A 7 21.19 -4.41 22.59
CA PHE A 7 20.48 -3.41 21.79
C PHE A 7 19.08 -3.22 22.36
N ILE A 8 18.90 -2.18 23.19
CA ILE A 8 17.63 -1.56 23.57
C ILE A 8 16.63 -2.56 24.20
N ASN A 9 16.21 -2.33 25.44
CA ASN A 9 15.15 -3.12 26.08
C ASN A 9 13.75 -2.84 25.48
N TRP A 10 13.58 -3.08 24.17
CA TRP A 10 12.32 -2.93 23.44
C TRP A 10 11.64 -4.30 23.34
N PRO A 11 10.49 -4.50 23.99
CA PRO A 11 9.78 -5.78 23.96
C PRO A 11 9.46 -6.23 22.54
N GLY A 12 9.94 -7.41 22.17
CA GLY A 12 9.68 -8.01 20.86
C GLY A 12 10.60 -7.55 19.73
N LEU A 13 11.66 -6.76 19.99
CA LEU A 13 12.69 -6.50 19.00
C LEU A 13 13.59 -7.74 18.82
N ALA A 14 13.67 -8.26 17.59
CA ALA A 14 14.49 -9.43 17.28
C ALA A 14 15.60 -9.15 16.26
N GLN A 15 15.41 -8.19 15.35
CA GLN A 15 16.47 -7.65 14.49
C GLN A 15 16.13 -6.25 13.96
N VAL A 16 17.16 -5.53 13.54
CA VAL A 16 17.06 -4.24 12.83
C VAL A 16 17.55 -4.42 11.39
N PHE A 17 16.98 -3.66 10.45
CA PHE A 17 17.41 -3.70 9.06
C PHE A 17 17.51 -2.30 8.45
N LYS A 18 18.37 -2.16 7.44
CA LYS A 18 18.51 -0.98 6.59
C LYS A 18 17.96 -1.31 5.21
N LEU A 19 17.07 -0.48 4.69
CA LEU A 19 16.55 -0.57 3.34
C LEU A 19 16.98 0.67 2.55
N GLU A 20 17.76 0.45 1.51
CA GLU A 20 18.14 1.47 0.54
C GLU A 20 17.22 1.36 -0.68
N ARG A 21 16.69 2.49 -1.13
CA ARG A 21 15.81 2.57 -2.29
C ARG A 21 16.36 3.61 -3.25
N GLU A 22 16.33 3.27 -4.53
CA GLU A 22 16.50 4.23 -5.61
C GLU A 22 15.14 4.40 -6.29
N VAL A 23 14.68 5.64 -6.41
CA VAL A 23 13.37 5.97 -6.98
C VAL A 23 13.56 6.93 -8.12
N THR A 24 13.10 6.54 -9.31
CA THR A 24 13.10 7.39 -10.51
C THR A 24 11.69 7.88 -10.80
N THR A 25 11.50 9.19 -10.87
CA THR A 25 10.24 9.77 -11.32
C THR A 25 10.17 9.71 -12.84
N LEU A 26 9.29 8.87 -13.40
CA LEU A 26 9.20 8.66 -14.84
C LEU A 26 8.88 9.94 -15.62
N ALA A 27 8.08 10.84 -15.04
CA ALA A 27 7.68 12.10 -15.69
C ALA A 27 8.84 13.11 -15.86
N THR A 28 9.82 13.09 -14.95
CA THR A 28 10.92 14.08 -14.92
C THR A 28 12.29 13.46 -15.14
N GLY A 29 12.41 12.12 -15.10
CA GLY A 29 13.67 11.39 -15.18
C GLY A 29 14.56 11.52 -13.94
N VAL A 30 14.12 12.23 -12.90
CA VAL A 30 14.93 12.49 -11.70
C VAL A 30 14.96 11.25 -10.81
N SER A 31 16.16 10.75 -10.55
CA SER A 31 16.42 9.70 -9.55
C SER A 31 16.76 10.30 -8.18
N ARG A 32 16.28 9.67 -7.12
CA ARG A 32 16.66 9.97 -5.73
C ARG A 32 16.98 8.69 -4.99
N GLN A 33 17.87 8.78 -4.00
CA GLN A 33 18.14 7.70 -3.07
C GLN A 33 17.49 7.98 -1.72
N GLU A 34 16.96 6.94 -1.09
CA GLU A 34 16.33 6.98 0.22
C GLU A 34 16.90 5.83 1.06
N THR A 35 17.19 6.10 2.34
CA THR A 35 17.54 5.08 3.32
C THR A 35 16.50 5.06 4.42
N VAL A 36 15.94 3.90 4.70
CA VAL A 36 15.00 3.66 5.79
C VAL A 36 15.55 2.58 6.72
N TYR A 37 15.38 2.78 8.02
CA TYR A 37 15.69 1.77 9.03
C TYR A 37 14.39 1.18 9.58
N GLY A 38 14.38 -0.12 9.80
CA GLY A 38 13.23 -0.84 10.31
C GLY A 38 13.59 -1.78 11.44
N LEU A 39 12.56 -2.10 12.22
CA LEU A 39 12.61 -3.03 13.35
C LEU A 39 11.63 -4.17 13.06
N THR A 40 11.96 -5.38 13.49
CA THR A 40 11.05 -6.52 13.38
C THR A 40 11.23 -7.49 14.54
N SER A 41 10.13 -8.17 14.88
CA SER A 41 10.09 -9.28 15.84
C SER A 41 10.46 -10.63 15.21
N CYS A 42 10.67 -10.67 13.89
CA CYS A 42 11.19 -11.83 13.21
C CYS A 42 12.69 -11.96 13.49
N THR A 43 13.18 -13.14 13.87
CA THR A 43 14.62 -13.37 14.08
C THR A 43 15.36 -13.54 12.74
N PRO A 44 16.68 -13.28 12.66
CA PRO A 44 17.45 -13.50 11.43
C PRO A 44 17.38 -14.94 10.88
N ALA A 45 17.15 -15.93 11.76
CA ALA A 45 16.96 -17.32 11.38
C ALA A 45 15.60 -17.60 10.71
N LYS A 46 14.59 -16.75 10.95
CA LYS A 46 13.24 -16.88 10.36
C LYS A 46 13.06 -16.03 9.10
N ALA A 47 13.72 -14.87 9.04
CA ALA A 47 13.73 -14.02 7.86
C ALA A 47 15.09 -13.34 7.74
N ASP A 48 15.77 -13.64 6.64
CA ASP A 48 16.98 -12.95 6.24
C ASP A 48 16.66 -11.63 5.52
N ALA A 49 17.70 -10.91 5.10
CA ALA A 49 17.56 -9.64 4.41
C ALA A 49 16.74 -9.74 3.11
N HIS A 50 16.85 -10.86 2.37
CA HIS A 50 16.11 -11.07 1.14
C HIS A 50 14.62 -11.25 1.43
N GLN A 51 14.28 -12.06 2.43
CA GLN A 51 12.89 -12.28 2.84
C GLN A 51 12.23 -10.99 3.35
N ILE A 52 12.96 -10.19 4.14
CA ILE A 52 12.49 -8.89 4.62
C ILE A 52 12.25 -7.93 3.45
N LEU A 53 13.14 -7.91 2.45
CA LEU A 53 12.97 -7.09 1.24
C LEU A 53 11.73 -7.50 0.45
N GLU A 54 11.49 -8.81 0.29
CA GLU A 54 10.31 -9.35 -0.39
C GLU A 54 9.02 -8.91 0.32
N TRP A 55 8.93 -9.11 1.64
CA TRP A 55 7.77 -8.68 2.41
C TRP A 55 7.54 -7.18 2.34
N THR A 56 8.62 -6.40 2.39
CA THR A 56 8.53 -4.94 2.26
C THR A 56 7.97 -4.56 0.90
N ARG A 57 8.40 -5.21 -0.19
CA ARG A 57 7.85 -4.99 -1.54
C ARG A 57 6.38 -5.40 -1.66
N LEU A 58 6.00 -6.55 -1.08
CA LEU A 58 4.62 -7.02 -1.07
C LEU A 58 3.69 -6.05 -0.33
N TYR A 59 4.14 -5.54 0.82
CA TYR A 59 3.42 -4.51 1.56
C TYR A 59 3.19 -3.26 0.71
N TRP A 60 4.23 -2.75 0.04
CA TRP A 60 4.11 -1.58 -0.84
C TRP A 60 3.19 -1.82 -2.05
N ASN A 61 3.10 -3.04 -2.56
CA ASN A 61 2.16 -3.35 -3.63
C ASN A 61 0.71 -3.23 -3.18
N ILE A 62 0.41 -3.58 -1.92
CA ILE A 62 -0.91 -3.36 -1.34
C ILE A 62 -1.17 -1.87 -1.19
N GLU A 63 -0.22 -1.14 -0.62
CA GLU A 63 -0.31 0.32 -0.42
C GLU A 63 -0.55 1.04 -1.76
N ASN A 64 0.36 0.89 -2.72
CA ASN A 64 0.31 1.55 -4.01
C ASN A 64 -0.90 1.12 -4.85
N GLY A 65 -1.28 -0.16 -4.76
CA GLY A 65 -2.37 -0.73 -5.56
C GLY A 65 -3.75 -0.35 -5.07
N LEU A 66 -3.94 -0.23 -3.75
CA LEU A 66 -5.24 0.03 -3.14
C LEU A 66 -5.43 1.50 -2.76
N HIS A 67 -4.46 2.10 -2.05
CA HIS A 67 -4.64 3.42 -1.44
C HIS A 67 -4.80 4.51 -2.48
N TYR A 68 -3.94 4.57 -3.50
CA TYR A 68 -4.09 5.56 -4.57
C TYR A 68 -5.46 5.49 -5.28
N ARG A 69 -5.99 4.27 -5.46
CA ARG A 69 -7.30 4.05 -6.09
C ARG A 69 -8.43 4.56 -5.19
N ARG A 70 -8.29 4.45 -3.88
CA ARG A 70 -9.27 4.94 -2.89
C ARG A 70 -9.16 6.45 -2.69
N ASP A 71 -7.99 6.89 -2.28
CA ASP A 71 -7.72 8.23 -1.80
C ASP A 71 -7.85 9.25 -2.94
N VAL A 72 -7.24 8.96 -4.09
CA VAL A 72 -7.20 9.87 -5.25
C VAL A 72 -8.28 9.54 -6.26
N THR A 73 -8.38 8.28 -6.70
CA THR A 73 -9.31 7.94 -7.81
C THR A 73 -10.77 7.92 -7.36
N LEU A 74 -11.06 7.57 -6.11
CA LEU A 74 -12.41 7.61 -5.52
C LEU A 74 -12.61 8.82 -4.58
N HIS A 75 -11.62 9.71 -4.47
CA HIS A 75 -11.70 10.93 -3.67
C HIS A 75 -11.99 10.68 -2.18
N GLU A 76 -11.49 9.57 -1.62
CA GLU A 76 -11.67 9.26 -0.20
C GLU A 76 -11.00 10.32 0.69
N ASP A 77 -9.84 10.87 0.29
CA ASP A 77 -9.13 11.92 1.05
C ASP A 77 -9.87 13.27 1.06
N ASP A 78 -10.70 13.52 0.05
CA ASP A 78 -11.51 14.73 -0.02
C ASP A 78 -12.67 14.70 1.00
N MET A 79 -12.99 13.51 1.55
CA MET A 79 -14.04 13.33 2.55
C MET A 79 -13.56 13.74 3.96
N ARG A 80 -13.86 14.98 4.34
CA ARG A 80 -13.61 15.49 5.71
C ARG A 80 -14.71 15.12 6.69
N THR A 81 -14.97 13.83 6.87
CA THR A 81 -15.91 13.37 7.91
C THR A 81 -15.22 13.23 9.27
N ARG A 82 -15.92 13.63 10.34
CA ARG A 82 -15.50 13.37 11.73
C ARG A 82 -16.23 12.16 12.35
N LEU A 83 -17.11 11.52 11.58
CA LEU A 83 -17.88 10.35 12.02
C LEU A 83 -17.11 9.08 11.66
N THR A 84 -16.58 8.39 12.66
CA THR A 84 -15.78 7.16 12.50
C THR A 84 -16.54 6.08 11.73
N ASN A 85 -17.83 5.90 12.01
CA ASN A 85 -18.66 4.90 11.33
C ASN A 85 -18.81 5.20 9.84
N LEU A 86 -18.91 6.48 9.45
CA LEU A 86 -19.00 6.86 8.05
C LEU A 86 -17.68 6.56 7.32
N ALA A 87 -16.53 6.86 7.94
CA ALA A 87 -15.23 6.52 7.36
C ALA A 87 -15.08 5.01 7.11
N GLN A 88 -15.53 4.16 8.05
CA GLN A 88 -15.50 2.70 7.88
C GLN A 88 -16.41 2.22 6.75
N ILE A 89 -17.62 2.78 6.65
CA ILE A 89 -18.58 2.44 5.59
C ILE A 89 -18.02 2.83 4.22
N ILE A 90 -17.45 4.03 4.09
CA ILE A 90 -16.84 4.49 2.83
C ILE A 90 -15.66 3.60 2.44
N ALA A 91 -14.77 3.27 3.38
CA ALA A 91 -13.66 2.36 3.13
C ALA A 91 -14.15 0.98 2.63
N LEU A 92 -15.22 0.44 3.24
CA LEU A 92 -15.83 -0.82 2.82
C LEU A 92 -16.38 -0.73 1.38
N ILE A 93 -17.14 0.32 1.07
CA ILE A 93 -17.72 0.53 -0.26
C ILE A 93 -16.60 0.69 -1.31
N ASN A 94 -15.58 1.49 -1.01
CA ASN A 94 -14.46 1.71 -1.92
C ASN A 94 -13.68 0.42 -2.19
N ASN A 95 -13.43 -0.39 -1.15
CA ASN A 95 -12.82 -1.71 -1.31
C ASN A 95 -13.67 -2.61 -2.21
N PHE A 96 -15.00 -2.61 -2.03
CA PHE A 96 -15.91 -3.38 -2.86
C PHE A 96 -15.86 -2.93 -4.33
N VAL A 97 -15.88 -1.62 -4.60
CA VAL A 97 -15.78 -1.06 -5.96
C VAL A 97 -14.45 -1.43 -6.62
N VAL A 98 -13.33 -1.32 -5.90
CA VAL A 98 -12.00 -1.70 -6.40
C VAL A 98 -11.97 -3.20 -6.77
N GLY A 99 -12.47 -4.07 -5.89
CA GLY A 99 -12.54 -5.51 -6.11
C GLY A 99 -13.45 -5.87 -7.28
N LEU A 100 -14.60 -5.21 -7.41
CA LEU A 100 -15.53 -5.41 -8.53
C LEU A 100 -14.89 -5.02 -9.86
N ALA A 101 -14.24 -3.85 -9.93
CA ALA A 101 -13.53 -3.41 -11.13
C ALA A 101 -12.45 -4.41 -11.55
N GLN A 102 -11.68 -4.94 -10.60
CA GLN A 102 -10.69 -6.00 -10.87
C GLN A 102 -11.34 -7.29 -11.38
N LYS A 103 -12.45 -7.72 -10.76
CA LYS A 103 -13.20 -8.92 -11.18
C LYS A 103 -13.75 -8.80 -12.60
N LEU A 104 -14.12 -7.60 -13.02
CA LEU A 104 -14.58 -7.29 -14.38
C LEU A 104 -13.42 -7.10 -15.38
N GLY A 105 -12.17 -7.31 -14.96
CA GLY A 105 -10.98 -7.25 -15.82
C GLY A 105 -10.34 -5.86 -15.94
N TYR A 106 -10.81 -4.86 -15.19
CA TYR A 106 -10.22 -3.53 -15.22
C TYR A 106 -9.00 -3.42 -14.30
N SER A 107 -7.81 -3.32 -14.90
CA SER A 107 -6.55 -3.05 -14.19
C SER A 107 -6.42 -1.59 -13.72
N ASN A 108 -7.08 -0.66 -14.40
CA ASN A 108 -7.06 0.78 -14.09
C ASN A 108 -8.46 1.26 -13.66
N LEU A 109 -8.60 1.69 -12.40
CA LEU A 109 -9.89 2.14 -11.86
C LEU A 109 -10.37 3.45 -12.50
N ALA A 110 -9.50 4.39 -12.82
CA ALA A 110 -9.90 5.63 -13.50
C ALA A 110 -10.43 5.36 -14.92
N SER A 111 -9.93 4.30 -15.58
CA SER A 111 -10.51 3.81 -16.84
C SER A 111 -11.89 3.18 -16.63
N ALA A 112 -12.04 2.33 -15.61
CA ALA A 112 -13.32 1.72 -15.27
C ALA A 112 -14.38 2.78 -14.95
N ARG A 113 -14.03 3.79 -14.13
CA ARG A 113 -14.91 4.93 -13.81
C ARG A 113 -15.40 5.63 -15.09
N ARG A 114 -14.50 5.99 -16.00
CA ARG A 114 -14.86 6.63 -17.28
C ARG A 114 -15.77 5.75 -18.15
N TYR A 115 -15.51 4.44 -18.20
CA TYR A 115 -16.34 3.51 -18.96
C TYR A 115 -17.78 3.47 -18.41
N PHE A 116 -17.93 3.30 -17.11
CA PHE A 116 -19.25 3.24 -16.47
C PHE A 116 -19.98 4.58 -16.54
N ASP A 117 -19.28 5.70 -16.40
CA ASP A 117 -19.85 7.06 -16.48
C ASP A 117 -20.39 7.36 -17.89
N ALA A 118 -19.65 6.98 -18.94
CA ALA A 118 -20.05 7.14 -20.33
C ALA A 118 -21.15 6.15 -20.79
N SER A 119 -21.33 5.06 -20.04
CA SER A 119 -22.15 3.91 -20.46
C SER A 119 -23.19 3.55 -19.39
N ILE A 120 -23.99 4.51 -18.94
CA ILE A 120 -25.02 4.29 -17.91
C ILE A 120 -25.93 3.10 -18.26
N ALA A 121 -26.25 2.89 -19.54
CA ALA A 121 -27.05 1.77 -20.01
C ALA A 121 -26.41 0.39 -19.78
N SER A 122 -25.08 0.29 -19.78
CA SER A 122 -24.35 -0.97 -19.49
C SER A 122 -24.34 -1.34 -17.99
N GLN A 123 -24.81 -0.44 -17.11
CA GLN A 123 -24.83 -0.67 -15.67
C GLN A 123 -26.09 -1.42 -15.20
N LEU A 124 -27.18 -1.40 -15.97
CA LEU A 124 -28.50 -1.85 -15.50
C LEU A 124 -28.95 -3.19 -16.07
N PHE A 125 -28.38 -3.66 -17.18
CA PHE A 125 -28.74 -4.96 -17.76
C PHE A 125 -27.55 -5.61 -18.48
N SER A 126 -27.17 -6.80 -18.01
CA SER A 126 -26.46 -7.83 -18.78
C SER A 126 -27.31 -9.09 -18.77
#